data_AF-A0A2D4F3B1-F1
#
_entry.id   AF-A0A2D4F3B1-F1
#
_cell.length_a   1.000
_cell.length_b   1.000
_cell.length_c   1.000
_cell.angle_alpha   90.00
_cell.angle_beta   90.00
_cell.angle_gamma   90.00
#
_symmetry.space_group_name_H-M   'P 1'
#
loop_
_entity.id
_entity.type
_entity.pdbx_description
1 polymer ?
#
loop_
_entity_poly.entity_id
_entity_poly.type
_entity_poly.pdbx_seq_one_letter_code
_entity_poly.pdbx_strand_id
1 'polypeptide(L)'
;IVTKHKLNLLEQEGMITKLTAARQIYFEQANKPGRWLSYKLKKEKEKRLIYQLIDGKGNPQQGIEQKKEIACKYFEELYKKEEVNEDTISYLGETKDKVTGDEMKEMLVKDIT
;
A
#
# COMPACT_ATOMS: atom_id res chain seq x y z
N ILE A 1 20.69 32.58 50.00
CA ILE A 1 20.33 33.03 48.63
C ILE A 1 21.26 32.39 47.59
N VAL A 2 22.59 32.47 47.76
CA VAL A 2 23.59 31.89 46.84
C VAL A 2 23.48 30.36 46.66
N THR A 3 23.19 29.61 47.73
CA THR A 3 23.05 28.14 47.69
C THR A 3 21.83 27.67 46.90
N LYS A 4 20.68 28.34 47.05
CA LYS A 4 19.47 28.07 46.25
C LYS A 4 19.69 28.37 44.77
N HIS A 5 20.42 29.44 44.45
CA HIS A 5 20.74 29.80 43.07
C HIS A 5 21.68 28.78 42.41
N LYS A 6 22.73 28.32 43.11
CA LYS A 6 23.61 27.25 42.61
C LYS A 6 22.87 25.94 42.37
N LEU A 7 21.93 25.58 43.25
CA LEU A 7 21.15 24.35 43.11
C LEU A 7 20.22 24.41 41.89
N ASN A 8 19.59 25.56 41.65
CA ASN A 8 18.76 25.79 40.46
C ASN A 8 19.57 25.70 39.15
N LEU A 9 20.78 26.26 39.11
CA LEU A 9 21.68 26.16 37.96
C LEU A 9 22.05 24.71 37.65
N LEU A 10 22.40 23.92 38.67
CA LEU A 10 22.72 22.50 38.51
C LEU A 10 21.52 21.69 38.00
N GLU A 11 20.32 22.01 38.47
CA GLU A 11 19.09 21.38 38.00
C GLU A 11 18.79 21.73 36.53
N GLN A 12 19.00 22.99 36.14
CA GLN A 12 18.88 23.43 34.75
C GLN A 12 19.89 22.73 33.83
N GLU A 13 21.16 22.63 34.24
CA GLU A 13 22.19 21.88 33.50
C GLU A 13 21.83 20.39 33.37
N GLY A 14 21.30 19.79 34.43
CA GLY A 14 20.80 18.41 34.43
C GLY A 14 19.59 18.21 33.50
N MET A 15 18.70 19.19 33.40
CA MET A 15 17.57 19.15 32.47
C MET A 15 18.02 19.31 31.03
N ILE A 16 18.94 20.25 30.75
CA ILE A 16 19.49 20.49 29.41
C ILE A 16 20.14 19.21 28.90
N THR A 17 21.02 18.59 29.69
CA THR A 17 21.73 17.35 29.31
C THR A 17 20.77 16.19 28.99
N LYS A 18 19.72 16.00 29.79
CA LYS A 18 18.65 15.02 29.51
C LYS A 18 17.92 15.34 28.20
N LEU A 19 17.63 16.60 27.93
CA LEU A 19 16.97 17.06 26.70
C LEU A 19 17.85 16.81 25.47
N THR A 20 19.16 17.08 25.56
CA THR A 20 20.11 16.80 24.47
C THR A 20 20.24 15.30 24.22
N ALA A 21 20.31 14.49 25.27
CA ALA A 21 20.36 13.03 25.17
C ALA A 21 19.08 12.46 24.55
N ALA A 22 17.90 12.90 25.00
CA ALA A 22 16.61 12.47 24.44
C ALA A 22 16.48 12.86 22.96
N ARG A 23 16.92 14.07 22.59
CA ARG A 23 17.00 14.51 21.19
C ARG A 23 17.92 13.59 20.39
N GLN A 24 19.09 13.24 20.93
CA GLN A 24 20.05 12.38 20.25
C GLN A 24 19.58 10.93 20.11
N ILE A 25 18.84 10.40 21.09
CA ILE A 25 18.18 9.09 21.03
C ILE A 25 17.06 9.09 19.97
N TYR A 26 16.22 10.13 19.94
CA TYR A 26 15.18 10.27 18.92
C TYR A 26 15.77 10.37 17.50
N PHE A 27 16.97 10.95 17.40
CA PHE A 27 17.75 11.05 16.18
C PHE A 27 18.83 9.96 16.07
N GLU A 28 18.61 8.75 16.61
CA GLU A 28 19.52 7.60 16.41
C GLU A 28 19.96 7.51 14.94
N GLN A 29 21.19 7.99 14.67
CA GLN A 29 21.83 8.15 13.36
C GLN A 29 21.32 9.25 12.39
N ALA A 30 20.49 10.20 12.80
CA ALA A 30 20.16 11.37 11.97
C ALA A 30 21.29 12.40 11.84
N ASN A 31 22.44 12.18 12.49
CA ASN A 31 23.68 12.94 12.22
C ASN A 31 24.18 12.75 10.77
N LYS A 32 23.60 11.79 10.02
CA LYS A 32 23.76 11.64 8.56
C LYS A 32 22.39 11.37 7.93
N PRO A 33 21.51 12.37 7.84
CA PRO A 33 20.13 12.16 7.39
C PRO A 33 20.10 11.60 5.96
N GLY A 34 21.05 12.02 5.10
CA GLY A 34 21.23 11.43 3.77
C GLY A 34 21.63 9.95 3.79
N ARG A 35 22.49 9.52 4.74
CA ARG A 35 22.88 8.10 4.87
C ARG A 35 21.71 7.25 5.34
N TRP A 36 20.92 7.75 6.28
CA TRP A 36 19.72 7.09 6.78
C TRP A 36 18.64 6.99 5.70
N LEU A 37 18.42 8.07 4.94
CA LEU A 37 17.51 8.06 3.79
C LEU A 37 17.95 7.03 2.74
N SER A 38 19.23 7.01 2.35
CA SER A 38 19.78 6.02 1.43
C SER A 38 19.63 4.59 1.94
N TYR A 39 19.85 4.35 3.24
CA TYR A 39 19.63 3.04 3.85
C TYR A 39 18.15 2.62 3.78
N LYS A 40 17.22 3.51 4.14
CA LYS A 40 15.78 3.25 4.04
C LYS A 40 15.35 2.98 2.60
N LEU A 41 15.79 3.79 1.64
CA LEU A 41 15.48 3.60 0.22
C LEU A 41 16.04 2.28 -0.32
N LYS A 42 17.26 1.91 0.08
CA LYS A 42 17.85 0.60 -0.25
C LYS A 42 17.00 -0.54 0.31
N LYS A 43 16.61 -0.46 1.59
CA LYS A 43 15.76 -1.48 2.23
C LYS A 43 14.39 -1.60 1.59
N GLU A 44 13.78 -0.48 1.22
CA GLU A 44 12.49 -0.44 0.53
C GLU A 44 12.59 -1.03 -0.88
N LYS A 45 13.68 -0.74 -1.61
CA LYS A 45 13.94 -1.33 -2.93
C LYS A 45 14.22 -2.84 -2.85
N GLU A 46 14.95 -3.29 -1.84
CA GLU A 46 15.19 -4.72 -1.56
C GLU A 46 13.87 -5.46 -1.31
N LYS A 47 12.94 -4.89 -0.51
CA LYS A 47 11.62 -5.49 -0.25
C LYS A 47 10.76 -5.64 -1.51
N ARG A 48 10.87 -4.70 -2.45
CA ARG A 48 10.12 -4.71 -3.72
C ARG A 48 10.77 -5.59 -4.79
N LEU A 49 12.00 -6.05 -4.56
CA LEU A 49 12.74 -6.84 -5.53
C LEU A 49 12.31 -8.31 -5.45
N ILE A 50 11.73 -8.81 -6.54
CA ILE A 50 11.42 -10.23 -6.69
C ILE A 50 12.70 -10.96 -7.14
N TYR A 51 13.31 -11.67 -6.19
CA TYR A 51 14.54 -12.43 -6.43
C TYR A 51 14.30 -13.65 -7.32
N GLN A 52 13.25 -14.43 -7.03
CA GLN A 52 12.89 -15.64 -7.75
C GLN A 52 11.38 -15.77 -7.92
N LEU A 53 10.95 -16.40 -9.02
CA LEU A 53 9.57 -16.84 -9.23
C LEU A 53 9.56 -18.34 -9.45
N ILE A 54 8.51 -19.02 -8.99
CA ILE A 54 8.33 -20.46 -9.20
C ILE A 54 7.65 -20.66 -10.55
N ASP A 55 8.21 -21.53 -11.39
CA ASP A 55 7.58 -21.89 -12.65
C ASP A 55 6.40 -22.85 -12.46
N GLY A 56 5.62 -23.09 -13.52
CA GLY A 56 4.49 -24.04 -13.47
C GLY A 56 4.89 -25.49 -13.17
N LYS A 57 6.19 -25.82 -13.16
CA LYS A 57 6.73 -27.14 -12.79
C LYS A 57 7.27 -27.18 -11.36
N GLY A 58 7.15 -26.08 -10.60
CA GLY A 58 7.60 -25.97 -9.22
C GLY A 58 9.08 -25.58 -9.06
N ASN A 59 9.81 -25.25 -10.13
CA ASN A 59 11.23 -24.90 -10.02
C ASN A 59 11.43 -23.39 -9.83
N PRO A 60 12.35 -22.95 -8.96
CA PRO A 60 12.66 -21.55 -8.76
C PRO A 60 13.51 -21.00 -9.92
N GLN A 61 12.98 -19.98 -10.60
CA GLN A 61 13.65 -19.26 -11.68
C GLN A 61 14.14 -17.89 -11.18
N GLN A 62 15.43 -17.61 -11.37
CA GLN A 62 16.07 -16.37 -10.91
C GLN A 62 16.32 -15.35 -12.04
N GLY A 63 16.45 -15.83 -13.28
CA GLY A 63 16.73 -14.97 -14.43
C GLY A 63 15.54 -14.09 -14.81
N ILE A 64 15.84 -12.93 -15.39
CA ILE A 64 14.82 -11.90 -15.62
C ILE A 64 13.83 -12.28 -16.72
N GLU A 65 14.29 -12.97 -17.76
CA GLU A 65 13.45 -13.43 -18.88
C GLU A 65 12.45 -14.49 -18.40
N GLN A 66 12.93 -15.47 -17.65
CA GLN A 66 12.07 -16.53 -17.08
C GLN A 66 11.03 -15.94 -16.13
N LYS A 67 11.42 -14.98 -15.30
CA LYS A 67 10.49 -14.29 -14.40
C LYS A 67 9.41 -13.53 -15.16
N LYS A 68 9.75 -12.87 -16.26
CA LYS A 68 8.76 -12.20 -17.12
C LYS A 68 7.81 -13.20 -17.75
N GLU A 69 8.32 -14.31 -18.27
CA GLU A 69 7.48 -15.35 -18.88
C GLU A 69 6.49 -15.95 -17.88
N ILE A 70 6.93 -16.25 -16.66
CA ILE A 70 6.08 -16.76 -15.57
C ILE A 70 4.99 -15.74 -15.24
N ALA A 71 5.37 -14.47 -15.08
CA ALA A 71 4.40 -13.41 -14.77
C ALA A 71 3.37 -13.24 -15.89
N CYS A 72 3.81 -13.22 -17.16
CA CYS A 72 2.91 -13.13 -18.31
C CYS A 72 1.92 -14.29 -18.33
N LYS A 73 2.39 -15.54 -18.23
CA LYS A 73 1.53 -16.73 -18.22
C LYS A 73 0.49 -16.70 -17.09
N TYR A 74 0.91 -16.31 -15.89
CA TYR A 74 0.01 -16.19 -14.75
C TYR A 74 -1.12 -15.17 -15.01
N PHE A 75 -0.80 -13.99 -15.52
CA PHE A 75 -1.82 -12.99 -15.82
C PHE A 75 -2.66 -13.36 -17.04
N GLU A 76 -2.08 -13.98 -18.06
CA GLU A 76 -2.85 -14.53 -19.19
C GLU A 76 -3.91 -15.51 -18.68
N GLU A 77 -3.58 -16.41 -17.76
CA GLU A 77 -4.53 -17.33 -17.16
C GLU A 77 -5.59 -16.64 -16.30
N LEU A 78 -5.20 -15.66 -15.48
CA LEU A 78 -6.14 -14.87 -14.67
C LEU A 78 -7.20 -14.13 -15.50
N TYR A 79 -6.81 -13.66 -16.68
CA TYR A 79 -7.69 -12.90 -17.57
C TYR A 79 -8.31 -13.74 -18.70
N LYS A 80 -8.11 -15.06 -18.70
CA LYS A 80 -8.96 -15.94 -19.52
C LYS A 80 -10.38 -15.77 -19.00
N LYS A 81 -11.27 -15.23 -19.84
CA LYS A 81 -12.71 -15.25 -19.57
C LYS A 81 -13.08 -16.70 -19.34
N GLU A 82 -13.74 -17.00 -18.21
CA GLU A 82 -14.49 -18.24 -18.10
C GLU A 82 -15.37 -18.35 -19.34
N GLU A 83 -15.36 -19.51 -20.00
CA GLU A 83 -16.40 -19.86 -20.96
C GLU A 83 -17.71 -19.98 -20.19
N VAL A 84 -18.31 -18.82 -19.88
CA VAL A 84 -19.65 -18.76 -19.35
C VAL A 84 -20.55 -19.20 -20.49
N ASN A 85 -21.19 -20.34 -20.32
CA ASN A 85 -22.15 -20.85 -21.30
C ASN A 85 -23.17 -19.73 -21.57
N GLU A 86 -23.35 -19.35 -22.84
CA GLU A 86 -24.30 -18.30 -23.24
C GLU A 86 -25.73 -18.63 -22.76
N ASP A 87 -26.06 -19.92 -22.59
CA ASP A 87 -27.32 -20.37 -22.00
C ASP A 87 -27.51 -19.87 -20.56
N THR A 88 -26.46 -19.81 -19.75
CA THR A 88 -26.48 -19.21 -18.40
C THR A 88 -26.60 -17.69 -18.42
N ILE A 89 -26.31 -17.02 -19.53
CA ILE A 89 -26.53 -15.57 -19.69
C ILE A 89 -27.96 -15.30 -20.17
N SER A 90 -28.59 -16.27 -20.85
CA SER A 90 -29.98 -16.12 -21.35
C SER A 90 -31.00 -15.82 -20.24
N TYR A 91 -30.79 -16.34 -19.02
CA TYR A 91 -31.69 -16.05 -17.89
C TYR A 91 -31.69 -14.56 -17.50
N LEU A 92 -30.59 -13.83 -17.75
CA LEU A 92 -30.50 -12.38 -17.53
C LEU A 92 -31.09 -11.56 -18.69
N GLY A 93 -31.22 -12.17 -19.88
CA GLY A 93 -31.87 -11.57 -21.05
C GLY A 93 -33.40 -11.66 -21.00
N GLU A 94 -33.94 -12.69 -20.32
CA GLU A 94 -35.39 -12.84 -20.09
C GLU A 94 -35.91 -11.90 -19.00
N THR A 95 -35.06 -11.49 -18.06
CA THR A 95 -35.31 -10.32 -17.22
C THR A 95 -35.07 -9.05 -18.04
N LYS A 96 -35.87 -8.85 -19.09
CA LYS A 96 -36.19 -7.49 -19.52
C LYS A 96 -36.97 -6.89 -18.37
N ASP A 97 -36.25 -6.35 -17.38
CA ASP A 97 -36.84 -5.40 -16.45
C ASP A 97 -37.62 -4.43 -17.30
N LYS A 98 -38.95 -4.42 -17.11
CA LYS A 98 -39.86 -3.64 -17.92
C LYS A 98 -39.30 -2.23 -17.92
N VAL A 99 -38.80 -1.78 -19.07
CA VAL A 99 -38.30 -0.42 -19.25
C VAL A 99 -39.39 0.48 -18.69
N THR A 100 -39.08 1.19 -17.61
CA THR A 100 -40.03 2.08 -16.95
C THR A 100 -40.55 3.05 -18.00
N GLY A 101 -41.82 2.89 -18.37
CA GLY A 101 -42.46 3.70 -19.41
C GLY A 101 -42.42 5.17 -19.02
N ASP A 102 -42.38 6.06 -20.01
CA ASP A 102 -42.17 7.48 -19.75
C ASP A 102 -43.24 8.09 -18.83
N GLU A 103 -44.45 7.53 -18.81
CA GLU A 103 -45.52 7.87 -17.86
C GLU A 103 -45.13 7.64 -16.38
N MET A 104 -44.45 6.52 -16.08
CA MET A 104 -43.98 6.21 -14.73
C MET A 104 -42.83 7.13 -14.31
N LYS A 105 -41.97 7.54 -15.25
CA LYS A 105 -40.92 8.53 -14.96
C LYS A 105 -41.52 9.90 -14.64
N GLU A 106 -42.57 10.30 -15.35
CA GLU A 106 -43.23 11.58 -15.14
C GLU A 106 -43.97 11.64 -13.79
N MET A 107 -44.56 10.52 -13.33
CA MET A 107 -45.09 10.42 -11.97
C MET A 107 -44.00 10.54 -10.89
N LEU A 108 -42.88 9.82 -11.05
CA LEU A 108 -41.78 9.86 -10.08
C LEU A 108 -41.15 11.26 -9.97
N VAL A 109 -41.08 12.01 -11.06
CA VAL A 109 -40.57 13.39 -11.05
C VAL A 109 -41.53 14.34 -10.32
N LYS A 110 -42.85 14.12 -10.42
CA LYS A 110 -43.85 14.89 -9.67
C LYS A 110 -43.79 14.63 -8.18
N ASP A 111 -43.50 13.41 -7.75
CA ASP A 111 -43.39 13.08 -6.32
C ASP A 111 -42.11 13.63 -5.65
N ILE A 112 -41.11 14.02 -6.44
CA ILE A 112 -39.87 14.65 -5.96
C ILE A 112 -40.01 16.18 -5.84
N THR A 113 -40.99 16.79 -6.51
CA THR A 113 -41.20 18.25 -6.56
C THR A 113 -42.30 18.69 -5.60
#